data_AF-K7S593-F1
#
_entry.id   AF-K7S593-F1
#
_cell.length_a   1.000
_cell.length_b   1.000
_cell.length_c   1.000
_cell.angle_alpha   90.00
_cell.angle_beta   90.00
_cell.angle_gamma   90.00
#
_symmetry.space_group_name_H-M   'P 1'
#
loop_
_entity.id
_entity.type
_entity.pdbx_description
1 polymer ?
#
loop_
_entity_poly.entity_id
_entity_poly.type
_entity_poly.pdbx_seq_one_letter_code
_entity_poly.pdbx_strand_id
1 'polypeptide(L)'
;IGQAFPYTPIANPSRFIPDWTFGINDQGMQQIVNQVRDTEKPDLVVVLSHNGMDVDLKMASQVTGIDVIFGGHTHDAVPKPSIIQNKSGKTLVTNAGSNGKFLAVMDFDIRGGKLRGYRYRLVPVFANLLPADPEMQAYIDKVRKPYMGKLSEELGRADEALYRRGNFNGTFDQVICDALRAESDAQISLSPGFRWGTTVQPGQPITMEHVMDQTATTYPETYVREMKGSDIKLILEDVCDNLFNKDPYYQHG
;
A
#
# COMPACT_ATOMS: atom_id res chain seq x y z
N ILE A 1 -2.97 -4.23 -18.51
CA ILE A 1 -1.58 -3.75 -18.39
C ILE A 1 -1.19 -3.74 -16.92
N GLY A 2 -0.04 -4.30 -16.54
CA GLY A 2 0.45 -4.27 -15.15
C GLY A 2 1.45 -3.13 -14.95
N GLN A 3 1.36 -2.44 -13.82
CA GLN A 3 2.24 -1.33 -13.46
C GLN A 3 2.74 -1.52 -12.02
N ALA A 4 4.05 -1.75 -11.87
CA ALA A 4 4.69 -1.92 -10.57
C ALA A 4 5.00 -0.56 -9.92
N PHE A 5 5.30 -0.58 -8.61
CA PHE A 5 5.63 0.62 -7.85
C PHE A 5 6.91 1.29 -8.38
N PRO A 6 6.87 2.58 -8.80
CA PRO A 6 7.96 3.20 -9.53
C PRO A 6 9.18 3.53 -8.65
N TYR A 7 9.03 3.59 -7.33
CA TYR A 7 10.13 3.93 -6.41
C TYR A 7 10.74 2.71 -5.71
N THR A 8 10.48 1.51 -6.22
CA THR A 8 10.97 0.23 -5.67
C THR A 8 12.47 0.22 -5.35
N PRO A 9 13.38 0.74 -6.21
CA PRO A 9 14.83 0.76 -5.95
C PRO A 9 15.29 1.69 -4.82
N ILE A 10 14.53 2.75 -4.51
CA ILE A 10 14.89 3.71 -3.45
C ILE A 10 14.16 3.42 -2.13
N ALA A 11 13.06 2.66 -2.18
CA ALA A 11 12.30 2.24 -1.00
C ALA A 11 12.91 1.02 -0.27
N ASN A 12 13.84 0.30 -0.92
CA ASN A 12 14.43 -0.94 -0.42
C ASN A 12 15.95 -0.94 -0.59
N PRO A 13 16.69 -1.82 0.10
CA PRO A 13 18.12 -1.97 -0.12
C PRO A 13 18.46 -2.25 -1.60
N SER A 14 19.37 -1.45 -2.17
CA SER A 14 19.74 -1.52 -3.59
C SER A 14 20.23 -2.91 -4.03
N ARG A 15 20.82 -3.69 -3.11
CA ARG A 15 21.26 -5.08 -3.36
C ARG A 15 20.15 -6.02 -3.84
N PHE A 16 18.87 -5.71 -3.60
CA PHE A 16 17.76 -6.52 -4.07
C PHE A 16 17.37 -6.22 -5.52
N ILE A 17 17.72 -5.03 -6.02
CA ILE A 17 17.32 -4.54 -7.34
C ILE A 17 18.57 -3.88 -7.98
N PRO A 18 19.67 -4.63 -8.19
CA PRO A 18 20.95 -4.04 -8.60
C PRO A 18 20.92 -3.45 -10.01
N ASP A 19 20.15 -4.05 -10.91
CA ASP A 19 20.23 -3.77 -12.35
C ASP A 19 18.92 -3.28 -12.97
N TRP A 20 17.85 -3.18 -12.18
CA TRP A 20 16.54 -2.78 -12.71
C TRP A 20 16.24 -1.32 -12.41
N THR A 21 15.70 -0.63 -13.41
CA THR A 21 15.19 0.72 -13.25
C THR A 21 13.68 0.70 -13.13
N PHE A 22 13.19 1.52 -12.22
CA PHE A 22 11.77 1.81 -12.06
C PHE A 22 11.62 3.32 -12.03
N GLY A 23 10.46 3.80 -12.46
CA GLY A 23 10.19 5.22 -12.45
C GLY A 23 8.84 5.52 -13.08
N ILE A 24 8.39 6.74 -12.85
CA ILE A 24 7.20 7.26 -13.53
C ILE A 24 7.56 7.48 -15.00
N ASN A 25 6.81 6.85 -15.89
CA ASN A 25 7.07 6.90 -17.33
C ASN A 25 5.75 6.91 -18.11
N ASP A 26 5.06 8.05 -18.09
CA ASP A 26 3.79 8.24 -18.81
C ASP A 26 3.94 8.00 -20.31
N GLN A 27 5.10 8.36 -20.90
CA GLN A 27 5.37 8.14 -22.32
C GLN A 27 5.44 6.65 -22.65
N GLY A 28 6.17 5.87 -21.83
CA GLY A 28 6.23 4.42 -21.96
C GLY A 28 4.86 3.77 -21.77
N MET A 29 4.10 4.20 -20.77
CA MET A 29 2.72 3.72 -20.57
C MET A 29 1.84 4.06 -21.79
N GLN A 30 1.93 5.27 -22.34
CA GLN A 30 1.18 5.66 -23.53
C GLN A 30 1.55 4.82 -24.76
N GLN A 31 2.83 4.50 -24.94
CA GLN A 31 3.29 3.62 -26.02
C GLN A 31 2.69 2.21 -25.89
N ILE A 32 2.69 1.64 -24.68
CA ILE A 32 2.07 0.33 -24.41
C ILE A 32 0.57 0.36 -24.67
N VAL A 33 -0.14 1.39 -24.18
CA VAL A 33 -1.59 1.54 -24.39
C VAL A 33 -1.91 1.65 -25.89
N ASN A 34 -1.15 2.45 -26.63
CA ASN A 34 -1.33 2.58 -28.08
C ASN A 34 -1.10 1.25 -28.78
N GLN A 35 0.02 0.57 -28.48
CA GLN A 35 0.32 -0.73 -29.05
C GLN A 35 -0.82 -1.72 -28.81
N VAL A 36 -1.28 -1.87 -27.57
CA VAL A 36 -2.38 -2.78 -27.21
C VAL A 36 -3.66 -2.43 -27.99
N ARG A 37 -4.03 -1.14 -28.05
CA ARG A 37 -5.22 -0.69 -28.80
C ARG A 37 -5.11 -0.97 -30.29
N ASP A 38 -3.93 -0.78 -30.88
CA ASP A 38 -3.71 -0.94 -32.32
C ASP A 38 -3.64 -2.42 -32.73
N THR A 39 -2.95 -3.25 -31.94
CA THR A 39 -2.68 -4.65 -32.30
C THR A 39 -3.72 -5.62 -31.78
N GLU A 40 -4.15 -5.48 -30.52
CA GLU A 40 -5.07 -6.42 -29.89
C GLU A 40 -6.53 -5.97 -30.00
N LYS A 41 -6.75 -4.65 -30.17
CA LYS A 41 -8.07 -4.02 -30.33
C LYS A 41 -9.06 -4.42 -29.23
N PRO A 42 -8.68 -4.36 -27.94
CA PRO A 42 -9.60 -4.71 -26.86
C PRO A 42 -10.71 -3.66 -26.74
N ASP A 43 -11.88 -4.10 -26.29
CA ASP A 43 -13.00 -3.21 -25.98
C ASP A 43 -12.73 -2.36 -24.73
N LEU A 44 -11.90 -2.86 -23.81
CA LEU A 44 -11.55 -2.21 -22.53
C LEU A 44 -10.05 -2.38 -22.23
N VAL A 45 -9.38 -1.31 -21.82
CA VAL A 45 -8.00 -1.34 -21.32
C VAL A 45 -8.00 -1.01 -19.84
N VAL A 46 -7.56 -1.99 -19.04
CA VAL A 46 -7.43 -1.88 -17.59
C VAL A 46 -5.94 -1.86 -17.22
N VAL A 47 -5.57 -0.92 -16.35
CA VAL A 47 -4.26 -0.90 -15.68
C VAL A 47 -4.44 -1.42 -14.26
N LEU A 48 -3.67 -2.45 -13.91
CA LEU A 48 -3.50 -2.90 -12.52
C LEU A 48 -2.22 -2.25 -12.01
N SER A 49 -2.37 -1.24 -11.16
CA SER A 49 -1.31 -0.35 -10.73
C SER A 49 -0.93 -0.55 -9.28
N HIS A 50 0.36 -0.33 -9.00
CA HIS A 50 0.88 -0.18 -7.65
C HIS A 50 1.63 1.16 -7.49
N ASN A 51 1.30 2.20 -8.27
CA ASN A 51 1.94 3.50 -8.16
C ASN A 51 1.60 4.24 -6.86
N GLY A 52 0.35 4.11 -6.41
CA GLY A 52 -0.25 4.96 -5.37
C GLY A 52 -1.37 5.83 -5.95
N MET A 53 -2.40 6.12 -5.15
CA MET A 53 -3.63 6.75 -5.63
C MET A 53 -3.37 8.08 -6.32
N ASP A 54 -2.66 9.02 -5.69
CA ASP A 54 -2.43 10.35 -6.26
C ASP A 54 -1.58 10.29 -7.55
N VAL A 55 -0.61 9.38 -7.62
CA VAL A 55 0.19 9.12 -8.83
C VAL A 55 -0.70 8.54 -9.94
N ASP A 56 -1.59 7.60 -9.63
CA ASP A 56 -2.52 7.01 -10.59
C ASP A 56 -3.55 8.04 -11.10
N LEU A 57 -4.04 8.93 -10.23
CA LEU A 57 -4.92 10.03 -10.63
C LEU A 57 -4.19 10.98 -11.59
N LYS A 58 -2.92 11.32 -11.31
CA LYS A 58 -2.12 12.15 -12.21
C LYS A 58 -1.83 11.42 -13.53
N MET A 59 -1.41 10.16 -13.51
CA MET A 59 -1.19 9.35 -14.72
C MET A 59 -2.45 9.25 -15.58
N ALA A 60 -3.62 9.05 -14.97
CA ALA A 60 -4.91 9.01 -15.66
C ALA A 60 -5.25 10.31 -16.42
N SER A 61 -4.72 11.46 -15.96
CA SER A 61 -4.88 12.75 -16.63
C SER A 61 -3.94 12.94 -17.83
N GLN A 62 -2.80 12.24 -17.83
CA GLN A 62 -1.75 12.35 -18.84
C GLN A 62 -1.90 11.30 -19.95
N VAL A 63 -2.16 10.04 -19.57
CA VAL A 63 -2.22 8.90 -20.47
C VAL A 63 -3.65 8.69 -20.97
N THR A 64 -3.80 8.61 -22.28
CA THR A 64 -5.07 8.43 -22.96
C THR A 64 -5.28 6.97 -23.38
N GLY A 65 -6.54 6.56 -23.51
CA GLY A 65 -6.91 5.21 -23.98
C GLY A 65 -6.99 4.14 -22.88
N ILE A 66 -6.66 4.48 -21.63
CA ILE A 66 -6.96 3.67 -20.44
C ILE A 66 -8.41 3.93 -20.03
N ASP A 67 -9.20 2.88 -19.80
CA ASP A 67 -10.57 3.04 -19.31
C ASP A 67 -10.63 3.01 -17.78
N VAL A 68 -9.84 2.14 -17.16
CA VAL A 68 -9.88 1.89 -15.70
C VAL A 68 -8.48 1.63 -15.15
N ILE A 69 -8.21 2.19 -13.97
CA ILE A 69 -7.07 1.89 -13.13
C ILE A 69 -7.57 1.29 -11.82
N PHE A 70 -7.14 0.07 -11.51
CA PHE A 70 -7.23 -0.52 -10.18
C PHE A 70 -5.87 -0.36 -9.51
N GLY A 71 -5.76 0.58 -8.57
CA GLY A 71 -4.52 0.95 -7.92
C GLY A 71 -4.28 0.21 -6.60
N GLY A 72 -3.12 0.50 -6.01
CA GLY A 72 -2.62 -0.07 -4.76
C GLY A 72 -1.70 0.89 -4.01
N HIS A 73 -0.73 0.35 -3.25
CA HIS A 73 0.32 1.05 -2.49
C HIS A 73 -0.15 1.93 -1.31
N THR A 74 -1.07 2.84 -1.58
CA THR A 74 -1.53 3.91 -0.68
C THR A 74 -2.61 3.47 0.32
N HIS A 75 -3.16 2.26 0.12
CA HIS A 75 -4.13 1.60 1.01
C HIS A 75 -5.46 2.38 1.15
N ASP A 76 -5.84 3.17 0.15
CA ASP A 76 -7.10 3.90 0.16
C ASP A 76 -8.30 2.99 -0.08
N ALA A 77 -9.29 3.06 0.80
CA ALA A 77 -10.58 2.41 0.62
C ALA A 77 -11.51 3.39 -0.10
N VAL A 78 -11.60 3.28 -1.43
CA VAL A 78 -12.31 4.26 -2.26
C VAL A 78 -13.75 3.78 -2.50
N PRO A 79 -14.78 4.42 -1.89
CA PRO A 79 -16.16 3.93 -1.96
C PRO A 79 -16.81 4.14 -3.33
N LYS A 80 -16.25 5.02 -4.17
CA LYS A 80 -16.64 5.25 -5.56
C LYS A 80 -15.41 5.62 -6.39
N PRO A 81 -15.23 5.10 -7.62
CA PRO A 81 -14.08 5.44 -8.44
C PRO A 81 -14.03 6.94 -8.74
N SER A 82 -12.82 7.50 -8.69
CA SER A 82 -12.55 8.83 -9.21
C SER A 82 -12.65 8.82 -10.73
N ILE A 83 -13.28 9.84 -11.30
CA ILE A 83 -13.42 9.99 -12.76
C ILE A 83 -12.47 11.09 -13.20
N ILE A 84 -11.37 10.71 -13.86
CA ILE A 84 -10.34 11.65 -14.30
C ILE A 84 -10.51 11.92 -15.78
N GLN A 85 -10.60 13.20 -16.17
CA GLN A 85 -10.65 13.62 -17.57
C GLN A 85 -9.22 13.70 -18.13
N ASN A 86 -9.06 13.35 -19.40
CA ASN A 86 -7.83 13.51 -20.17
C ASN A 86 -8.15 13.96 -21.60
N LYS A 87 -7.12 14.09 -22.44
CA LYS A 87 -7.24 14.64 -23.80
C LYS A 87 -8.18 13.86 -24.73
N SER A 88 -8.44 12.58 -24.46
CA SER A 88 -9.22 11.70 -25.34
C SER A 88 -10.48 11.13 -24.68
N GLY A 89 -10.81 11.55 -23.45
CA GLY A 89 -11.96 11.05 -22.72
C GLY A 89 -11.74 11.07 -21.22
N LYS A 90 -12.05 9.95 -20.56
CA LYS A 90 -11.97 9.81 -19.11
C LYS A 90 -11.50 8.42 -18.70
N THR A 91 -10.87 8.35 -17.54
CA THR A 91 -10.39 7.13 -16.89
C THR A 91 -11.01 7.01 -15.51
N LEU A 92 -11.47 5.82 -15.13
CA LEU A 92 -11.92 5.51 -13.76
C LEU A 92 -10.72 5.07 -12.92
N VAL A 93 -10.57 5.57 -11.71
CA VAL A 93 -9.45 5.21 -10.81
C VAL A 93 -10.00 4.80 -9.45
N THR A 94 -9.60 3.66 -8.92
CA THR A 94 -10.07 3.18 -7.61
C THR A 94 -9.05 2.29 -6.89
N ASN A 95 -9.12 2.27 -5.56
CA ASN A 95 -8.36 1.38 -4.67
C ASN A 95 -9.31 0.63 -3.72
N ALA A 96 -8.91 -0.54 -3.27
CA ALA A 96 -9.71 -1.45 -2.43
C ALA A 96 -9.26 -1.51 -0.97
N GLY A 97 -8.50 -0.52 -0.48
CA GLY A 97 -7.93 -0.53 0.86
C GLY A 97 -6.76 -1.49 0.99
N SER A 98 -6.66 -2.17 2.14
CA SER A 98 -5.57 -3.08 2.48
C SER A 98 -6.04 -4.22 3.39
N ASN A 99 -5.17 -5.20 3.64
CA ASN A 99 -5.38 -6.31 4.57
C ASN A 99 -6.64 -7.15 4.29
N GLY A 100 -7.11 -7.18 3.03
CA GLY A 100 -8.34 -7.88 2.65
C GLY A 100 -9.62 -7.30 3.28
N LYS A 101 -9.58 -6.09 3.84
CA LYS A 101 -10.73 -5.46 4.52
C LYS A 101 -11.90 -5.18 3.56
N PHE A 102 -11.60 -4.96 2.27
CA PHE A 102 -12.61 -4.73 1.26
C PHE A 102 -12.28 -5.48 -0.04
N LEU A 103 -13.33 -5.82 -0.77
CA LEU A 103 -13.29 -6.29 -2.15
C LEU A 103 -13.96 -5.24 -3.04
N ALA A 104 -13.20 -4.63 -3.94
CA ALA A 104 -13.75 -3.75 -4.97
C ALA A 104 -14.33 -4.60 -6.12
N VAL A 105 -15.63 -4.44 -6.39
CA VAL A 105 -16.34 -5.13 -7.47
C VAL A 105 -16.82 -4.09 -8.48
N MET A 106 -16.36 -4.22 -9.73
CA MET A 106 -16.75 -3.35 -10.83
C MET A 106 -17.39 -4.17 -11.96
N ASP A 107 -18.70 -3.98 -12.14
CA ASP A 107 -19.46 -4.59 -13.24
C ASP A 107 -19.45 -3.61 -14.43
N PHE A 108 -18.95 -4.03 -15.60
CA PHE A 108 -18.88 -3.19 -16.79
C PHE A 108 -20.03 -3.44 -17.77
N ASP A 109 -20.57 -2.38 -18.35
CA ASP A 109 -21.48 -2.43 -19.51
C ASP A 109 -20.69 -2.01 -20.77
N ILE A 110 -20.32 -3.01 -21.58
CA ILE A 110 -19.55 -2.83 -22.82
C ILE A 110 -20.46 -3.06 -24.02
N ARG A 111 -20.64 -2.03 -24.85
CA ARG A 111 -21.49 -2.10 -26.06
C ARG A 111 -20.88 -1.32 -27.21
N GLY A 112 -20.77 -2.00 -28.36
CA GLY A 112 -20.15 -1.44 -29.57
C GLY A 112 -18.68 -1.09 -29.36
N GLY A 113 -17.94 -1.96 -28.67
CA GLY A 113 -16.52 -1.82 -28.36
C GLY A 113 -16.14 -0.63 -27.48
N LYS A 114 -17.08 -0.16 -26.64
CA LYS A 114 -16.86 0.96 -25.73
C LYS A 114 -17.54 0.72 -24.40
N LEU A 115 -16.89 1.18 -23.32
CA LEU A 115 -17.49 1.27 -22.00
C LEU A 115 -18.64 2.30 -22.00
N ARG A 116 -19.87 1.84 -21.77
CA ARG A 116 -21.07 2.70 -21.71
C ARG A 116 -21.47 3.06 -20.29
N GLY A 117 -21.19 2.18 -19.34
CA GLY A 117 -21.51 2.38 -17.94
C GLY A 117 -20.83 1.34 -17.07
N TYR A 118 -20.91 1.53 -15.76
CA TYR A 118 -20.41 0.58 -14.78
C TYR A 118 -21.27 0.63 -13.52
N ARG A 119 -21.26 -0.45 -12.74
CA ARG A 119 -21.69 -0.46 -11.34
C ARG A 119 -20.50 -0.78 -10.48
N TYR A 120 -20.35 -0.04 -9.38
CA TYR A 120 -19.25 -0.23 -8.45
C TYR A 120 -19.76 -0.49 -7.05
N ARG A 121 -19.13 -1.44 -6.36
CA ARG A 121 -19.34 -1.74 -4.95
C ARG A 121 -17.99 -1.97 -4.28
N LEU A 122 -17.74 -1.30 -3.17
CA LEU A 122 -16.66 -1.64 -2.26
C LEU A 122 -17.25 -2.48 -1.13
N VAL A 123 -17.05 -3.80 -1.18
CA VAL A 123 -17.70 -4.75 -0.29
C VAL A 123 -16.80 -5.00 0.93
N PRO A 124 -17.23 -4.66 2.16
CA PRO A 124 -16.45 -4.97 3.35
C PRO A 124 -16.43 -6.47 3.61
N VAL A 125 -15.27 -6.99 4.02
CA VAL A 125 -15.07 -8.41 4.35
C VAL A 125 -15.14 -8.58 5.86
N PHE A 126 -16.30 -9.01 6.35
CA PHE A 126 -16.52 -9.34 7.75
C PHE A 126 -16.43 -10.86 7.94
N ALA A 127 -15.28 -11.36 8.41
CA ALA A 127 -15.04 -12.80 8.54
C ALA A 127 -16.03 -13.52 9.47
N ASN A 128 -16.61 -12.81 10.44
CA ASN A 128 -17.65 -13.35 11.34
C ASN A 128 -19.04 -13.45 10.70
N LEU A 129 -19.24 -12.87 9.50
CA LEU A 129 -20.51 -12.91 8.75
C LEU A 129 -20.43 -13.77 7.49
N LEU A 130 -19.27 -14.35 7.18
CA LEU A 130 -19.02 -15.12 5.97
C LEU A 130 -18.51 -16.51 6.35
N PRO A 131 -19.01 -17.59 5.71
CA PRO A 131 -18.41 -18.90 5.89
C PRO A 131 -16.98 -18.88 5.34
N ALA A 132 -16.04 -19.44 6.10
CA ALA A 132 -14.69 -19.64 5.61
C ALA A 132 -14.69 -20.68 4.48
N ASP A 133 -13.85 -20.46 3.48
CA ASP A 133 -13.57 -21.50 2.48
C ASP A 133 -12.80 -22.65 3.14
N PRO A 134 -13.30 -23.89 3.09
CA PRO A 134 -12.73 -25.00 3.84
C PRO A 134 -11.33 -25.40 3.35
N GLU A 135 -11.07 -25.28 2.04
CA GLU A 135 -9.76 -25.62 1.46
C GLU A 135 -8.71 -24.58 1.86
N MET A 136 -9.07 -23.29 1.80
CA MET A 136 -8.19 -22.20 2.22
C MET A 136 -7.92 -22.22 3.72
N GLN A 137 -8.94 -22.50 4.55
CA GLN A 137 -8.75 -22.62 6.00
C GLN A 137 -7.79 -23.78 6.31
N ALA A 138 -7.97 -24.95 5.70
CA ALA A 138 -7.08 -26.08 5.89
C ALA A 138 -5.63 -25.77 5.44
N TYR A 139 -5.46 -25.01 4.36
CA TYR A 139 -4.15 -24.54 3.92
C TYR A 139 -3.51 -23.59 4.93
N ILE A 140 -4.24 -22.57 5.41
CA ILE A 140 -3.77 -21.60 6.40
C ILE A 140 -3.35 -22.33 7.69
N ASP A 141 -4.20 -23.22 8.20
CA ASP A 141 -3.92 -23.99 9.42
C ASP A 141 -2.65 -24.83 9.25
N LYS A 142 -2.52 -25.52 8.10
CA LYS A 142 -1.33 -26.33 7.79
C LYS A 142 -0.05 -25.50 7.77
N VAL A 143 -0.06 -24.34 7.10
CA VAL A 143 1.11 -23.46 6.97
C VAL A 143 1.49 -22.84 8.31
N ARG A 144 0.50 -22.46 9.13
CA ARG A 144 0.73 -21.79 10.41
C ARG A 144 1.08 -22.74 11.54
N LYS A 145 0.62 -24.01 11.49
CA LYS A 145 0.80 -25.01 12.56
C LYS A 145 2.22 -25.08 13.14
N PRO A 146 3.32 -25.10 12.36
CA PRO A 146 4.68 -25.16 12.91
C PRO A 146 5.08 -23.91 13.71
N TYR A 147 4.43 -22.77 13.47
CA TYR A 147 4.79 -21.47 14.02
C TYR A 147 3.83 -20.98 15.11
N MET A 148 2.72 -21.70 15.34
CA MET A 148 1.67 -21.25 16.26
C MET A 148 2.21 -20.91 17.65
N GLY A 149 3.13 -21.71 18.20
CA GLY A 149 3.72 -21.43 19.52
C GLY A 149 4.41 -20.06 19.59
N LYS A 150 5.08 -19.64 18.52
CA LYS A 150 5.69 -18.31 18.43
C LYS A 150 4.63 -17.24 18.14
N LEU A 151 3.79 -17.45 17.13
CA LEU A 151 2.79 -16.46 16.70
C LEU A 151 1.79 -16.09 17.82
N SER A 152 1.42 -17.07 18.66
CA SER A 152 0.46 -16.88 19.75
C SER A 152 1.08 -16.49 21.09
N GLU A 153 2.39 -16.25 21.16
CA GLU A 153 3.05 -15.80 22.39
C GLU A 153 2.49 -14.43 22.80
N GLU A 154 1.84 -14.35 23.97
CA GLU A 154 1.33 -13.10 24.54
C GLU A 154 2.48 -12.35 25.20
N LEU A 155 2.77 -11.14 24.70
CA LEU A 155 3.85 -10.28 25.15
C LEU A 155 3.36 -9.20 26.12
N GLY A 156 2.06 -8.92 26.11
CA GLY A 156 1.42 -7.92 26.94
C GLY A 156 -0.03 -7.71 26.56
N ARG A 157 -0.65 -6.66 27.08
CA ARG A 157 -2.03 -6.27 26.76
C ARG A 157 -2.09 -4.79 26.43
N ALA A 158 -2.93 -4.46 25.46
CA ALA A 158 -3.10 -3.09 25.02
C ALA A 158 -4.04 -2.33 25.97
N ASP A 159 -3.58 -1.24 26.59
CA ASP A 159 -4.44 -0.39 27.43
C ASP A 159 -5.33 0.53 26.57
N GLU A 160 -4.87 0.88 25.38
CA GLU A 160 -5.58 1.69 24.39
C GLU A 160 -5.51 1.03 23.00
N ALA A 161 -6.16 1.64 22.00
CA ALA A 161 -6.10 1.13 20.64
C ALA A 161 -4.70 1.36 20.05
N LEU A 162 -4.01 0.28 19.67
CA LEU A 162 -2.70 0.32 19.03
C LEU A 162 -2.85 0.22 17.52
N TYR A 163 -2.53 1.30 16.80
CA TYR A 163 -2.59 1.36 15.34
C TYR A 163 -1.30 1.92 14.74
N ARG A 164 -1.04 1.57 13.48
CA ARG A 164 0.13 2.03 12.69
C ARG A 164 -0.18 3.26 11.83
N ARG A 165 -1.29 3.21 11.09
CA ARG A 165 -1.58 4.18 10.01
C ARG A 165 -1.82 5.59 10.56
N GLY A 166 -0.97 6.52 10.16
CA GLY A 166 -1.09 7.97 10.40
C GLY A 166 0.00 8.73 9.63
N ASN A 167 -0.19 10.04 9.42
CA ASN A 167 0.83 10.86 8.72
C ASN A 167 1.99 11.29 9.63
N PHE A 168 1.78 11.28 10.95
CA PHE A 168 2.76 11.77 11.93
C PHE A 168 3.10 10.73 13.00
N ASN A 169 2.08 10.04 13.53
CA ASN A 169 2.29 9.01 14.53
C ASN A 169 1.17 7.96 14.53
N GLY A 170 1.49 6.77 15.03
CA GLY A 170 0.57 5.70 15.39
C GLY A 170 0.92 5.17 16.79
N THR A 171 -0.09 4.82 17.59
CA THR A 171 0.12 4.37 18.97
C THR A 171 0.91 3.07 19.05
N PHE A 172 0.83 2.18 18.04
CA PHE A 172 1.69 1.00 17.98
C PHE A 172 3.15 1.39 17.68
N ASP A 173 3.37 2.32 16.76
CA ASP A 173 4.72 2.83 16.47
C ASP A 173 5.36 3.50 17.69
N GLN A 174 4.57 4.17 18.52
CA GLN A 174 5.07 4.72 19.79
C GLN A 174 5.63 3.62 20.70
N VAL A 175 4.92 2.50 20.86
CA VAL A 175 5.38 1.35 21.64
C VAL A 175 6.70 0.80 21.10
N ILE A 176 6.82 0.66 19.78
CA ILE A 176 8.06 0.20 19.12
C ILE A 176 9.20 1.19 19.38
N CYS A 177 8.96 2.48 19.14
CA CYS A 177 9.96 3.52 19.38
C CYS A 177 10.40 3.59 20.84
N ASP A 178 9.49 3.40 21.79
CA ASP A 178 9.78 3.40 23.23
C ASP A 178 10.63 2.19 23.63
N ALA A 179 10.27 1.00 23.14
CA ALA A 179 11.06 -0.22 23.34
C ALA A 179 12.47 -0.08 22.76
N LEU A 180 12.59 0.48 21.55
CA LEU A 180 13.89 0.74 20.93
C LEU A 180 14.74 1.72 21.73
N ARG A 181 14.16 2.81 22.27
CA ARG A 181 14.90 3.75 23.13
C ARG A 181 15.36 3.09 24.43
N ALA A 182 14.50 2.28 25.06
CA ALA A 182 14.81 1.59 26.30
C ALA A 182 15.92 0.53 26.11
N GLU A 183 15.83 -0.29 25.06
CA GLU A 183 16.79 -1.36 24.78
C GLU A 183 18.15 -0.81 24.30
N SER A 184 18.13 0.26 23.52
CA SER A 184 19.32 0.82 22.87
C SER A 184 19.98 1.97 23.62
N ASP A 185 19.45 2.37 24.78
CA ASP A 185 19.85 3.58 25.52
C ASP A 185 19.94 4.83 24.60
N ALA A 186 18.89 5.04 23.80
CA ALA A 186 18.85 6.09 22.78
C ALA A 186 17.90 7.23 23.16
N GLN A 187 18.31 8.47 22.87
CA GLN A 187 17.50 9.67 23.14
C GLN A 187 16.32 9.82 22.17
N ILE A 188 16.49 9.35 20.93
CA ILE A 188 15.52 9.45 19.83
C ILE A 188 15.48 8.10 19.12
N SER A 189 14.27 7.66 18.76
CA SER A 189 14.06 6.50 17.88
C SER A 189 13.24 6.93 16.67
N LEU A 190 13.61 6.41 15.49
CA LEU A 190 12.93 6.67 14.23
C LEU A 190 12.38 5.35 13.71
N SER A 191 11.06 5.26 13.58
CA SER A 191 10.37 4.12 12.97
C SER A 191 9.96 4.48 11.54
N PRO A 192 10.09 3.56 10.57
CA PRO A 192 9.56 3.77 9.23
C PRO A 192 8.03 3.85 9.26
N GLY A 193 7.49 4.90 8.62
CA GLY A 193 6.05 5.18 8.47
C GLY A 193 5.32 4.23 7.52
N PHE A 194 5.47 2.92 7.69
CA PHE A 194 4.80 1.92 6.87
C PHE A 194 3.28 1.99 6.99
N ARG A 195 2.57 1.73 5.88
CA ARG A 195 1.10 1.67 5.86
C ARG A 195 0.52 0.32 6.23
N TRP A 196 1.34 -0.73 6.24
CA TRP A 196 0.93 -2.07 6.63
C TRP A 196 1.07 -2.28 8.14
N GLY A 197 0.38 -3.29 8.66
CA GLY A 197 0.18 -3.52 10.09
C GLY A 197 -1.31 -3.70 10.42
N THR A 198 -1.57 -4.38 11.54
CA THR A 198 -2.93 -4.54 12.08
C THR A 198 -3.20 -3.52 13.19
N THR A 199 -4.38 -3.64 13.82
CA THR A 199 -4.78 -2.80 14.96
C THR A 199 -5.14 -3.71 16.11
N VAL A 200 -4.57 -3.45 17.30
CA VAL A 200 -4.89 -4.16 18.54
C VAL A 200 -5.83 -3.27 19.36
N GLN A 201 -6.98 -3.81 19.77
CA GLN A 201 -7.99 -3.07 20.53
C GLN A 201 -7.66 -3.04 22.04
N PRO A 202 -8.19 -2.06 22.79
CA PRO A 202 -8.05 -2.05 24.25
C PRO A 202 -8.46 -3.39 24.89
N GLY A 203 -7.65 -3.87 25.83
CA GLY A 203 -7.81 -5.13 26.54
C GLY A 203 -7.36 -6.38 25.77
N GLN A 204 -7.10 -6.29 24.46
CA GLN A 204 -6.62 -7.43 23.67
C GLN A 204 -5.16 -7.77 24.00
N PRO A 205 -4.78 -9.05 23.93
CA PRO A 205 -3.39 -9.45 24.03
C PRO A 205 -2.60 -8.93 22.82
N ILE A 206 -1.42 -8.38 23.11
CA ILE A 206 -0.40 -8.10 22.11
C ILE A 206 0.41 -9.39 21.97
N THR A 207 0.41 -9.98 20.77
CA THR A 207 1.12 -11.22 20.52
C THR A 207 2.38 -10.95 19.70
N MET A 208 3.27 -11.94 19.63
CA MET A 208 4.42 -11.87 18.71
C MET A 208 3.99 -11.79 17.24
N GLU A 209 2.84 -12.36 16.86
CA GLU A 209 2.27 -12.12 15.52
C GLU A 209 1.96 -10.65 15.28
N HIS A 210 1.40 -9.94 16.27
CA HIS A 210 1.20 -8.50 16.15
C HIS A 210 2.55 -7.79 15.98
N VAL A 211 3.57 -8.07 16.78
CA VAL A 211 4.89 -7.44 16.58
C VAL A 211 5.44 -7.71 15.18
N MET A 212 5.39 -8.96 14.71
CA MET A 212 5.82 -9.32 13.37
C MET A 212 5.01 -8.58 12.30
N ASP A 213 3.70 -8.46 12.43
CA ASP A 213 2.87 -7.78 11.45
C ASP A 213 3.13 -6.28 11.36
N GLN A 214 3.81 -5.68 12.34
CA GLN A 214 4.24 -4.28 12.33
C GLN A 214 5.68 -4.11 11.85
N THR A 215 6.52 -5.16 11.90
CA THR A 215 7.97 -5.09 11.67
C THR A 215 8.53 -6.12 10.67
N ALA A 216 7.67 -6.83 9.92
CA ALA A 216 8.06 -7.87 8.94
C ALA A 216 8.73 -7.33 7.66
N THR A 217 9.89 -6.69 7.79
CA THR A 217 10.81 -6.48 6.67
C THR A 217 11.78 -7.65 6.55
N THR A 218 12.32 -7.89 5.35
CA THR A 218 13.39 -8.88 5.12
C THR A 218 14.78 -8.34 5.48
N TYR A 219 14.84 -7.13 6.02
CA TYR A 219 16.02 -6.41 6.51
C TYR A 219 15.66 -5.73 7.85
N PRO A 220 15.32 -6.50 8.89
CA PRO A 220 14.79 -5.98 10.14
C PRO A 220 15.88 -5.49 11.10
N GLU A 221 17.14 -5.41 10.65
CA GLU A 221 18.25 -4.97 11.48
C GLU A 221 18.00 -3.56 12.02
N THR A 222 18.18 -3.41 13.33
CA THR A 222 18.07 -2.12 14.02
C THR A 222 19.46 -1.57 14.29
N TYR A 223 19.63 -0.27 14.08
CA TYR A 223 20.92 0.40 14.19
C TYR A 223 20.86 1.56 15.18
N VAL A 224 21.92 1.70 15.98
CA VAL A 224 22.12 2.83 16.90
C VAL A 224 23.33 3.61 16.43
N ARG A 225 23.18 4.93 16.31
CA ARG A 225 24.29 5.83 15.94
C ARG A 225 24.08 7.21 16.52
N GLU A 226 25.20 7.90 16.77
CA GLU A 226 25.17 9.33 17.06
C GLU A 226 24.83 10.12 15.78
N MET A 227 24.04 11.18 15.95
CA MET A 227 23.59 12.06 14.87
C MET A 227 23.50 13.50 15.37
N LYS A 228 23.90 14.47 14.55
CA LYS A 228 23.72 15.88 14.91
C LYS A 228 22.23 16.24 14.84
N GLY A 229 21.79 17.15 15.71
CA GLY A 229 20.42 17.69 15.63
C GLY A 229 20.08 18.31 14.27
N SER A 230 21.08 18.86 13.57
CA SER A 230 20.92 19.36 12.19
C SER A 230 20.56 18.26 11.19
N ASP A 231 21.11 17.06 11.36
CA ASP A 231 20.88 15.95 10.44
C ASP A 231 19.48 15.37 10.69
N ILE A 232 19.04 15.29 11.96
CA ILE A 232 17.67 14.91 12.32
C ILE A 232 16.68 15.89 11.69
N LYS A 233 16.93 17.20 11.81
CA LYS A 233 16.08 18.21 11.19
C LYS A 233 16.02 18.01 9.67
N LEU A 234 17.16 17.82 9.01
CA LEU A 234 17.22 17.63 7.56
C LEU A 234 16.39 16.41 7.12
N ILE A 235 16.49 15.29 7.84
CA ILE A 235 15.71 14.07 7.55
C ILE A 235 14.21 14.36 7.65
N LEU A 236 13.77 15.05 8.71
CA LEU A 236 12.34 15.35 8.90
C LEU A 236 11.81 16.33 7.84
N GLU A 237 12.61 17.32 7.42
CA GLU A 237 12.24 18.24 6.34
C GLU A 237 12.14 17.51 5.00
N ASP A 238 13.09 16.63 4.68
CA ASP A 238 13.09 15.83 3.44
C ASP A 238 11.85 14.91 3.36
N VAL A 239 11.48 14.28 4.49
CA VAL A 239 10.24 13.49 4.58
C VAL A 239 9.00 14.36 4.37
N CYS A 240 8.96 15.56 4.95
CA CYS A 240 7.84 16.50 4.77
C CYS A 240 7.73 16.99 3.32
N ASP A 241 8.86 17.33 2.68
CA ASP A 241 8.90 17.77 1.28
C ASP A 241 8.41 16.69 0.32
N ASN A 242 8.63 15.41 0.65
CA ASN A 242 8.07 14.28 -0.08
C ASN A 242 6.56 14.10 0.19
N LEU A 243 6.18 13.93 1.45
CA LEU A 243 4.82 13.57 1.86
C LEU A 243 3.80 14.64 1.50
N PHE A 244 4.18 15.91 1.63
CA PHE A 244 3.31 17.07 1.37
C PHE A 244 3.61 17.76 0.03
N ASN A 245 4.34 17.08 -0.87
CA ASN A 245 4.60 17.64 -2.19
C ASN A 245 3.28 17.92 -2.91
N LYS A 246 3.17 19.09 -3.55
CA LYS A 246 1.96 19.46 -4.30
C LYS A 246 1.81 18.67 -5.59
N ASP A 247 2.91 18.15 -6.12
CA ASP A 247 2.89 17.31 -7.30
C ASP A 247 2.93 15.83 -6.87
N PRO A 248 1.87 15.05 -7.18
CA PRO A 248 1.81 13.62 -6.89
C PRO A 248 3.00 12.79 -7.38
N TYR A 249 3.68 13.19 -8.47
CA TYR A 249 4.84 12.45 -8.99
C TYR A 249 6.11 12.61 -8.15
N TYR A 250 6.08 13.42 -7.10
CA TYR A 250 7.14 13.48 -6.10
C TYR A 250 6.70 12.89 -4.76
N GLN A 251 5.45 12.43 -4.65
CA GLN A 251 4.98 11.70 -3.48
C GLN A 251 5.33 10.23 -3.67
N HIS A 252 6.22 9.69 -2.83
CA HIS A 252 6.63 8.29 -2.93
C HIS A 252 5.68 7.35 -2.18
N GLY A 253 4.65 7.93 -1.53
CA GLY A 253 3.75 7.24 -0.64
C GLY A 253 4.34 7.17 0.73
#